data_AF-A0A6H9L3T2-F1
#
_entry.id   AF-A0A6H9L3T2-F1
#
_cell.length_a   1.000
_cell.length_b   1.000
_cell.length_c   1.000
_cell.angle_alpha   90.00
_cell.angle_beta   90.00
_cell.angle_gamma   90.00
#
_symmetry.space_group_name_H-M   'P 1'
#
loop_
_entity.id
_entity.type
_entity.pdbx_description
1 polymer ?
#
loop_
_entity_poly.entity_id
_entity_poly.type
_entity_poly.pdbx_seq_one_letter_code
_entity_poly.pdbx_strand_id
1 'polypeptide(L)'
;MDSQPENVANNENENDNKIVIADQNNKQIRDEIYNLEYSHFGDDGKRDYKLFFTHAKEITKLFKTLELLPDDRKVLWRTFKHLCDDVRKKQDKEWESKRGESEKIAAEIMEQIEKAVELGSDANTQSEFDKANNILIKSLNKLKKISDYLLRTERKKCWNAWKKAKDDHETRREKIGETAFNHLSEEANKILAIATEENPHDAIKMIREVRTEIKNSILTRKQYKDVHEILQKAGDVAIGRIKDGSFATSRGRIRSLLEDDSKRLQDKLPKIKFMLGKKEEELDKLENEIDYLDELIENYEGSDNAYISKIENYIGEKEEKIEEVFKDVKDLKAKIKEIEEE
;
A
#
# COMPACT_ATOMS: atom_id res chain seq x y z
N MET A 1 -37.58 96.44 -7.64
CA MET A 1 -37.09 95.29 -6.85
C MET A 1 -37.43 94.07 -7.68
N ASP A 2 -36.60 93.79 -8.68
CA ASP A 2 -36.80 92.68 -9.61
C ASP A 2 -35.97 91.49 -9.13
N SER A 3 -36.68 90.42 -8.79
CA SER A 3 -36.15 89.16 -8.30
C SER A 3 -35.47 88.40 -9.43
N GLN A 4 -34.19 88.05 -9.24
CA GLN A 4 -33.37 87.31 -10.20
C GLN A 4 -33.89 85.86 -10.40
N PRO A 5 -34.20 85.43 -11.64
CA PRO A 5 -34.56 84.05 -11.96
C PRO A 5 -33.36 83.12 -12.28
N GLU A 6 -32.11 83.60 -12.23
CA GLU A 6 -30.93 82.83 -12.67
C GLU A 6 -30.50 81.67 -11.75
N ASN A 7 -31.04 81.58 -10.52
CA ASN A 7 -30.57 80.59 -9.53
C ASN A 7 -31.34 79.24 -9.55
N VAL A 8 -32.45 79.16 -10.29
CA VAL A 8 -33.28 77.94 -10.37
C VAL A 8 -32.79 77.02 -11.50
N ALA A 9 -32.45 77.58 -12.66
CA ALA A 9 -31.98 76.80 -13.82
C ALA A 9 -30.61 76.12 -13.61
N ASN A 10 -29.73 76.72 -12.79
CA ASN A 10 -28.44 76.09 -12.43
C ASN A 10 -28.61 74.90 -11.47
N ASN A 11 -29.63 74.92 -10.59
CA ASN A 11 -29.91 73.80 -9.69
C ASN A 11 -30.57 72.61 -10.40
N GLU A 12 -31.39 72.85 -11.42
CA GLU A 12 -32.01 71.77 -12.22
C GLU A 12 -30.95 71.01 -13.03
N ASN A 13 -30.02 71.71 -13.68
CA ASN A 13 -28.92 71.08 -14.44
C ASN A 13 -27.94 70.26 -13.58
N GLU A 14 -27.65 70.69 -12.34
CA GLU A 14 -26.80 69.92 -11.42
C GLU A 14 -27.48 68.64 -10.93
N ASN A 15 -28.81 68.68 -10.76
CA ASN A 15 -29.58 67.51 -10.31
C ASN A 15 -29.71 66.46 -11.42
N ASP A 16 -29.94 66.90 -12.66
CA ASP A 16 -29.99 66.01 -13.83
C ASP A 16 -28.65 65.33 -14.09
N ASN A 17 -27.52 66.04 -13.93
CA ASN A 17 -26.19 65.45 -14.04
C ASN A 17 -25.91 64.39 -12.96
N LYS A 18 -26.37 64.61 -11.72
CA LYS A 18 -26.21 63.61 -10.64
C LYS A 18 -27.00 62.33 -10.92
N ILE A 19 -28.20 62.45 -11.48
CA ILE A 19 -29.04 61.30 -11.85
C ILE A 19 -28.34 60.49 -12.95
N VAL A 20 -27.84 61.15 -14.00
CA VAL A 20 -27.13 60.47 -15.10
C VAL A 20 -25.88 59.72 -14.61
N ILE A 21 -25.10 60.33 -13.71
CA ILE A 21 -23.93 59.68 -13.10
C ILE A 21 -24.35 58.48 -12.25
N ALA A 22 -25.41 58.62 -11.45
CA ALA A 22 -25.93 57.52 -10.62
C ALA A 22 -26.44 56.34 -11.47
N ASP A 23 -27.07 56.61 -12.61
CA ASP A 23 -27.54 55.57 -13.55
C ASP A 23 -26.37 54.83 -14.22
N GLN A 24 -25.32 55.56 -14.63
CA GLN A 24 -24.10 54.95 -15.17
C GLN A 24 -23.42 54.06 -14.12
N ASN A 25 -23.31 54.54 -12.88
CA ASN A 25 -22.76 53.78 -11.76
C ASN A 25 -23.61 52.53 -11.43
N ASN A 26 -24.94 52.66 -11.48
CA ASN A 26 -25.89 51.54 -11.29
C ASN A 26 -25.65 50.46 -12.36
N LYS A 27 -25.55 50.87 -13.62
CA LYS A 27 -25.24 49.96 -14.73
C LYS A 27 -23.89 49.26 -14.52
N GLN A 28 -22.84 50.01 -14.18
CA GLN A 28 -21.52 49.43 -13.92
C GLN A 28 -21.57 48.36 -12.82
N ILE A 29 -22.17 48.66 -11.66
CA ILE A 29 -22.25 47.68 -10.57
C ILE A 29 -23.10 46.47 -10.96
N ARG A 30 -24.18 46.68 -11.71
CA ARG A 30 -25.03 45.59 -12.19
C ARG A 30 -24.27 44.66 -13.13
N ASP A 31 -23.50 45.21 -14.06
CA ASP A 31 -22.66 44.46 -14.99
C ASP A 31 -21.59 43.68 -14.22
N GLU A 32 -20.98 44.26 -13.17
CA GLU A 32 -20.02 43.53 -12.33
C GLU A 32 -20.66 42.43 -11.48
N ILE A 33 -21.85 42.64 -10.94
CA ILE A 33 -22.60 41.58 -10.23
C ILE A 33 -22.93 40.43 -11.19
N TYR A 34 -23.36 40.76 -12.42
CA TYR A 34 -23.62 39.77 -13.47
C TYR A 34 -22.34 39.00 -13.80
N ASN A 35 -21.22 39.70 -14.02
CA ASN A 35 -19.93 39.06 -14.25
C ASN A 35 -19.54 38.16 -13.07
N LEU A 36 -19.69 38.60 -11.83
CA LEU A 36 -19.41 37.82 -10.63
C LEU A 36 -20.22 36.51 -10.57
N GLU A 37 -21.44 36.50 -11.10
CA GLU A 37 -22.27 35.30 -11.15
C GLU A 37 -21.69 34.25 -12.12
N TYR A 38 -21.17 34.68 -13.28
CA TYR A 38 -20.84 33.80 -14.40
C TYR A 38 -19.34 33.60 -14.71
N SER A 39 -18.43 34.46 -14.22
CA SER A 39 -17.03 34.50 -14.69
C SER A 39 -16.00 33.73 -13.83
N HIS A 40 -16.42 33.08 -12.74
CA HIS A 40 -15.51 32.41 -11.79
C HIS A 40 -15.57 30.88 -11.82
N PHE A 41 -15.79 30.30 -12.99
CA PHE A 41 -15.67 28.85 -13.19
C PHE A 41 -14.30 28.56 -13.81
N GLY A 42 -13.58 27.59 -13.25
CA GLY A 42 -12.37 27.05 -13.84
C GLY A 42 -12.68 26.14 -15.03
N ASP A 43 -11.64 25.75 -15.76
CA ASP A 43 -11.72 24.89 -16.94
C ASP A 43 -12.33 23.51 -16.63
N ASP A 44 -12.27 23.07 -15.38
CA ASP A 44 -12.88 21.82 -14.90
C ASP A 44 -14.35 21.97 -14.48
N GLY A 45 -14.95 23.14 -14.74
CA GLY A 45 -16.31 23.48 -14.31
C GLY A 45 -16.46 23.74 -12.82
N LYS A 46 -15.37 23.69 -12.03
CA LYS A 46 -15.44 24.01 -10.60
C LYS A 46 -15.29 25.51 -10.37
N ARG A 47 -16.01 26.04 -9.38
CA ARG A 47 -15.95 27.47 -9.06
C ARG A 47 -14.62 27.80 -8.36
N ASP A 48 -13.90 28.80 -8.85
CA ASP A 48 -12.76 29.38 -8.11
C ASP A 48 -13.29 30.32 -7.03
N TYR A 49 -13.52 29.76 -5.84
CA TYR A 49 -13.99 30.53 -4.69
C TYR A 49 -13.05 31.67 -4.30
N LYS A 50 -11.74 31.51 -4.48
CA LYS A 50 -10.76 32.55 -4.12
C LYS A 50 -10.88 33.74 -5.05
N LEU A 51 -10.95 33.49 -6.36
CA LEU A 51 -11.15 34.54 -7.35
C LEU A 51 -12.52 35.21 -7.19
N PHE A 52 -13.57 34.42 -6.97
CA PHE A 52 -14.92 34.92 -6.70
C PHE A 52 -14.94 35.90 -5.51
N PHE A 53 -14.39 35.51 -4.34
CA PHE A 53 -14.38 36.39 -3.17
C PHE A 53 -13.41 37.56 -3.30
N THR A 54 -12.46 37.50 -4.23
CA THR A 54 -11.61 38.65 -4.58
C THR A 54 -12.42 39.67 -5.39
N HIS A 55 -13.11 39.24 -6.44
CA HIS A 55 -14.00 40.10 -7.23
C HIS A 55 -15.17 40.65 -6.37
N ALA A 56 -15.77 39.84 -5.49
CA ALA A 56 -16.81 40.32 -4.56
C ALA A 56 -16.31 41.46 -3.64
N LYS A 57 -15.02 41.45 -3.23
CA LYS A 57 -14.43 42.55 -2.47
C LYS A 57 -14.28 43.82 -3.32
N GLU A 58 -14.02 43.70 -4.61
CA GLU A 58 -13.93 44.82 -5.55
C GLU A 58 -15.29 45.48 -5.75
N ILE A 59 -16.35 44.68 -5.95
CA ILE A 59 -17.72 45.18 -5.99
C ILE A 59 -18.09 45.89 -4.69
N THR A 60 -17.69 45.34 -3.54
CA THR A 60 -17.88 46.01 -2.24
C THR A 60 -17.16 47.36 -2.16
N LYS A 61 -16.02 47.53 -2.84
CA LYS A 61 -15.35 48.84 -2.95
C LYS A 61 -16.14 49.78 -3.86
N LEU A 62 -16.67 49.31 -5.00
CA LEU A 62 -17.52 50.12 -5.89
C LEU A 62 -18.74 50.70 -5.17
N PHE A 63 -19.43 49.91 -4.34
CA PHE A 63 -20.53 50.40 -3.50
C PHE A 63 -20.12 51.50 -2.52
N LYS A 64 -18.83 51.62 -2.15
CA LYS A 64 -18.33 52.66 -1.26
C LYS A 64 -17.90 53.92 -2.02
N THR A 65 -17.41 53.77 -3.23
CA THR A 65 -16.82 54.86 -4.01
C THR A 65 -17.81 55.53 -4.97
N LEU A 66 -18.77 54.76 -5.51
CA LEU A 66 -19.71 55.27 -6.50
C LEU A 66 -20.96 55.85 -5.83
N GLU A 67 -21.43 56.96 -6.37
CA GLU A 67 -22.67 57.60 -5.97
C GLU A 67 -23.84 56.89 -6.68
N LEU A 68 -24.85 56.48 -5.90
CA LEU A 68 -25.99 55.69 -6.35
C LEU A 68 -27.25 56.26 -5.73
N LEU A 69 -28.37 56.16 -6.45
CA LEU A 69 -29.68 56.41 -5.86
C LEU A 69 -29.95 55.43 -4.71
N PRO A 70 -30.57 55.87 -3.59
CA PRO A 70 -30.77 55.04 -2.41
C PRO A 70 -31.51 53.72 -2.68
N ASP A 71 -32.52 53.74 -3.53
CA ASP A 71 -33.33 52.56 -3.86
C ASP A 71 -32.56 51.56 -4.71
N ASP A 72 -31.84 52.03 -5.74
CA ASP A 72 -30.98 51.19 -6.57
C ASP A 72 -29.88 50.54 -5.74
N ARG A 73 -29.23 51.33 -4.87
CA ARG A 73 -28.22 50.82 -3.96
C ARG A 73 -28.78 49.69 -3.10
N LYS A 74 -29.99 49.84 -2.57
CA LYS A 74 -30.65 48.83 -1.74
C LYS A 74 -30.97 47.56 -2.53
N VAL A 75 -31.46 47.69 -3.76
CA VAL A 75 -31.78 46.56 -4.65
C VAL A 75 -30.50 45.83 -5.05
N LEU A 76 -29.50 46.52 -5.60
CA LEU A 76 -28.22 45.94 -6.03
C LEU A 76 -27.50 45.27 -4.85
N TRP A 77 -27.46 45.92 -3.68
CA TRP A 77 -26.83 45.36 -2.50
C TRP A 77 -27.52 44.08 -2.02
N ARG A 78 -28.85 44.01 -2.08
CA ARG A 78 -29.61 42.81 -1.75
C ARG A 78 -29.25 41.66 -2.70
N THR A 79 -29.23 41.92 -4.00
CA THR A 79 -28.87 40.92 -5.03
C THR A 79 -27.44 40.42 -4.84
N PHE A 80 -26.49 41.34 -4.67
CA PHE A 80 -25.08 41.03 -4.41
C PHE A 80 -24.89 40.20 -3.15
N LYS A 81 -25.56 40.57 -2.06
CA LYS A 81 -25.50 39.82 -0.79
C LYS A 81 -26.07 38.42 -0.94
N HIS A 82 -27.22 38.29 -1.60
CA HIS A 82 -27.84 36.99 -1.84
C HIS A 82 -26.92 36.06 -2.65
N LEU A 83 -26.29 36.58 -3.72
CA LEU A 83 -25.31 35.84 -4.51
C LEU A 83 -24.10 35.40 -3.67
N CYS A 84 -23.55 36.28 -2.82
CA CYS A 84 -22.45 35.94 -1.93
C CYS A 84 -22.83 34.86 -0.91
N ASP A 85 -24.02 34.96 -0.32
CA ASP A 85 -24.54 34.00 0.67
C ASP A 85 -24.75 32.62 0.01
N ASP A 86 -25.28 32.58 -1.21
CA ASP A 86 -25.50 31.33 -1.95
C ASP A 86 -24.18 30.66 -2.36
N VAL A 87 -23.20 31.44 -2.83
CA VAL A 87 -21.87 30.90 -3.15
C VAL A 87 -21.15 30.43 -1.89
N ARG A 88 -21.29 31.11 -0.75
CA ARG A 88 -20.77 30.64 0.53
C ARG A 88 -21.40 29.32 0.95
N LYS A 89 -22.73 29.18 0.89
CA LYS A 89 -23.42 27.90 1.16
C LYS A 89 -22.92 26.77 0.27
N LYS A 90 -22.68 27.04 -1.02
CA LYS A 90 -22.12 26.05 -1.96
C LYS A 90 -20.70 25.66 -1.58
N GLN A 91 -19.84 26.64 -1.25
CA GLN A 91 -18.49 26.40 -0.76
C GLN A 91 -18.47 25.54 0.50
N ASP A 92 -19.32 25.89 1.47
CA ASP A 92 -19.42 25.17 2.75
C ASP A 92 -19.87 23.72 2.52
N LYS A 93 -20.87 23.51 1.66
CA LYS A 93 -21.35 22.17 1.28
C LYS A 93 -20.27 21.34 0.59
N GLU A 94 -19.51 21.93 -0.34
CA GLU A 94 -18.39 21.24 -0.98
C GLU A 94 -17.27 20.90 0.01
N TRP A 95 -16.98 21.82 0.94
CA TRP A 95 -15.98 21.60 1.97
C TRP A 95 -16.39 20.50 2.94
N GLU A 96 -17.67 20.47 3.36
CA GLU A 96 -18.24 19.39 4.17
C GLU A 96 -18.19 18.04 3.43
N SER A 97 -18.51 18.01 2.13
CA SER A 97 -18.39 16.79 1.33
C SER A 97 -16.95 16.27 1.28
N LYS A 98 -15.99 17.16 0.96
CA LYS A 98 -14.56 16.82 0.95
C LYS A 98 -14.07 16.36 2.32
N ARG A 99 -14.56 16.99 3.38
CA ARG A 99 -14.24 16.59 4.75
C ARG A 99 -14.77 15.19 5.05
N GLY A 100 -16.03 14.90 4.71
CA GLY A 100 -16.62 13.58 4.90
C GLY A 100 -15.90 12.49 4.10
N GLU A 101 -15.50 12.78 2.85
CA GLU A 101 -14.67 11.87 2.04
C GLU A 101 -13.29 11.65 2.66
N SER A 102 -12.62 12.73 3.07
CA SER A 102 -11.32 12.66 3.74
C SER A 102 -11.40 11.85 5.03
N GLU A 103 -12.44 12.01 5.84
CA GLU A 103 -12.64 11.27 7.09
C GLU A 103 -12.87 9.77 6.83
N LYS A 104 -13.67 9.42 5.81
CA LYS A 104 -13.87 8.02 5.39
C LYS A 104 -12.57 7.37 4.94
N ILE A 105 -11.83 8.03 4.05
CA ILE A 105 -10.54 7.53 3.55
C ILE A 105 -9.55 7.37 4.71
N ALA A 106 -9.50 8.34 5.62
CA ALA A 106 -8.65 8.28 6.79
C ALA A 106 -9.02 7.10 7.71
N ALA A 107 -10.32 6.86 7.94
CA ALA A 107 -10.79 5.73 8.73
C ALA A 107 -10.35 4.39 8.14
N GLU A 108 -10.47 4.20 6.82
CA GLU A 108 -10.00 2.97 6.17
C GLU A 108 -8.49 2.76 6.31
N ILE A 109 -7.68 3.83 6.20
CA ILE A 109 -6.22 3.73 6.41
C ILE A 109 -5.93 3.37 7.87
N MET A 110 -6.63 4.00 8.81
CA MET A 110 -6.46 3.73 10.24
C MET A 110 -6.82 2.29 10.59
N GLU A 111 -7.92 1.76 10.06
CA GLU A 111 -8.33 0.37 10.26
C GLU A 111 -7.25 -0.62 9.77
N GLN A 112 -6.65 -0.36 8.61
CA GLN A 112 -5.54 -1.19 8.11
C GLN A 112 -4.31 -1.11 9.01
N ILE A 113 -3.99 0.08 9.53
CA ILE A 113 -2.88 0.25 10.47
C ILE A 113 -3.16 -0.51 11.77
N GLU A 114 -4.38 -0.39 12.33
CA GLU A 114 -4.79 -1.09 13.55
C GLU A 114 -4.73 -2.61 13.37
N LYS A 115 -5.24 -3.13 12.25
CA LYS A 115 -5.13 -4.54 11.90
C LYS A 115 -3.67 -5.02 11.80
N ALA A 116 -2.78 -4.18 11.26
CA ALA A 116 -1.36 -4.51 11.20
C ALA A 116 -0.71 -4.53 12.59
N VAL A 117 -1.12 -3.62 13.48
CA VAL A 117 -0.66 -3.59 14.88
C VAL A 117 -1.11 -4.83 15.62
N GLU A 118 -2.38 -5.22 15.50
CA GLU A 118 -2.93 -6.44 16.13
C GLU A 118 -2.21 -7.71 15.64
N LEU A 119 -2.04 -7.86 14.33
CA LEU A 119 -1.27 -8.98 13.78
C LEU A 119 0.19 -8.97 14.24
N GLY A 120 0.79 -7.78 14.39
CA GLY A 120 2.17 -7.63 14.85
C GLY A 120 2.36 -7.86 16.35
N SER A 121 1.35 -7.59 17.19
CA SER A 121 1.43 -7.84 18.63
C SER A 121 1.43 -9.33 18.96
N ASP A 122 0.63 -10.09 18.21
CA ASP A 122 0.37 -11.51 18.45
C ASP A 122 1.31 -12.43 17.65
N ALA A 123 2.10 -11.86 16.74
CA ALA A 123 3.04 -12.60 15.92
C ALA A 123 4.14 -13.26 16.77
N ASN A 124 4.33 -14.56 16.57
CA ASN A 124 5.41 -15.36 17.17
C ASN A 124 6.34 -15.96 16.10
N THR A 125 5.96 -15.86 14.83
CA THR A 125 6.73 -16.39 13.69
C THR A 125 7.13 -15.30 12.71
N GLN A 126 8.19 -15.54 11.93
CA GLN A 126 8.61 -14.59 10.88
C GLN A 126 7.51 -14.32 9.85
N SER A 127 6.74 -15.35 9.48
CA SER A 127 5.64 -15.24 8.51
C SER A 127 4.52 -14.30 8.99
N GLU A 128 4.18 -14.34 10.28
CA GLU A 128 3.18 -13.43 10.87
C GLU A 128 3.68 -11.99 10.89
N PHE A 129 4.96 -11.77 11.23
CA PHE A 129 5.60 -10.46 11.14
C PHE A 129 5.57 -9.91 9.71
N ASP A 130 5.91 -10.73 8.73
CA ASP A 130 5.91 -10.33 7.32
C ASP A 130 4.50 -9.96 6.85
N LYS A 131 3.45 -10.66 7.30
CA LYS A 131 2.05 -10.30 7.03
C LYS A 131 1.70 -8.93 7.61
N ALA A 132 2.01 -8.67 8.87
CA ALA A 132 1.77 -7.37 9.51
C ALA A 132 2.52 -6.25 8.79
N ASN A 133 3.81 -6.44 8.48
CA ASN A 133 4.62 -5.48 7.75
C ASN A 133 4.09 -5.20 6.32
N ASN A 134 3.62 -6.24 5.62
CA ASN A 134 3.00 -6.09 4.31
C ASN A 134 1.74 -5.23 4.36
N ILE A 135 0.94 -5.34 5.41
CA ILE A 135 -0.23 -4.46 5.61
C ILE A 135 0.25 -3.02 5.86
N LEU A 136 1.25 -2.80 6.71
CA LEU A 136 1.82 -1.45 6.93
C LEU A 136 2.36 -0.83 5.63
N ILE A 137 3.02 -1.61 4.76
CA ILE A 137 3.50 -1.15 3.45
C ILE A 137 2.32 -0.78 2.54
N LYS A 138 1.27 -1.61 2.49
CA LYS A 138 0.05 -1.31 1.73
C LYS A 138 -0.62 -0.03 2.21
N SER A 139 -0.74 0.16 3.52
CA SER A 139 -1.31 1.38 4.11
C SER A 139 -0.45 2.62 3.81
N LEU A 140 0.87 2.50 3.83
CA LEU A 140 1.77 3.59 3.42
C LEU A 140 1.57 3.98 1.96
N ASN A 141 1.50 2.99 1.07
CA ASN A 141 1.31 3.22 -0.36
C ASN A 141 -0.06 3.86 -0.62
N LYS A 142 -1.11 3.40 0.06
CA LYS A 142 -2.43 4.01 0.02
C LYS A 142 -2.38 5.47 0.47
N LEU A 143 -1.78 5.75 1.64
CA LEU A 143 -1.61 7.09 2.20
C LEU A 143 -0.85 8.04 1.27
N LYS A 144 0.18 7.55 0.56
CA LYS A 144 0.93 8.32 -0.44
C LYS A 144 0.10 8.61 -1.69
N LYS A 145 -0.62 7.61 -2.21
CA LYS A 145 -1.40 7.73 -3.45
C LYS A 145 -2.58 8.70 -3.32
N ILE A 146 -3.26 8.69 -2.18
CA ILE A 146 -4.47 9.50 -1.96
C ILE A 146 -4.22 10.73 -1.08
N SER A 147 -2.95 11.14 -0.96
CA SER A 147 -2.54 12.20 -0.03
C SER A 147 -3.16 13.56 -0.32
N ASP A 148 -3.60 13.77 -1.58
CA ASP A 148 -4.21 15.00 -2.06
C ASP A 148 -5.72 15.07 -1.81
N TYR A 149 -6.36 13.91 -1.57
CA TYR A 149 -7.77 13.80 -1.19
C TYR A 149 -7.98 13.91 0.32
N LEU A 150 -6.89 13.78 1.10
CA LEU A 150 -6.93 13.94 2.55
C LEU A 150 -6.75 15.40 2.94
N LEU A 151 -7.60 15.87 3.85
CA LEU A 151 -7.35 17.11 4.56
C LEU A 151 -6.04 16.99 5.35
N ARG A 152 -5.34 18.11 5.50
CA ARG A 152 -4.03 18.18 6.18
C ARG A 152 -4.06 17.57 7.59
N THR A 153 -5.16 17.75 8.31
CA THR A 153 -5.37 17.20 9.66
C THR A 153 -5.39 15.67 9.65
N GLU A 154 -6.21 15.08 8.78
CA GLU A 154 -6.35 13.63 8.66
C GLU A 154 -5.09 12.98 8.10
N ARG A 155 -4.47 13.59 7.10
CA ARG A 155 -3.18 13.12 6.56
C ARG A 155 -2.12 13.04 7.67
N LYS A 156 -2.02 14.07 8.52
CA LYS A 156 -1.07 14.09 9.64
C LYS A 156 -1.39 13.01 10.67
N LYS A 157 -2.69 12.80 10.97
CA LYS A 157 -3.15 11.76 11.89
C LYS A 157 -2.77 10.37 11.40
N CYS A 158 -3.12 10.01 10.16
CA CYS A 158 -2.77 8.72 9.55
C CYS A 158 -1.26 8.52 9.47
N TRP A 159 -0.50 9.56 9.09
CA TRP A 159 0.96 9.48 9.01
C TRP A 159 1.61 9.19 10.37
N ASN A 160 1.17 9.88 11.42
CA ASN A 160 1.68 9.67 12.76
C ASN A 160 1.31 8.28 13.30
N ALA A 161 0.08 7.82 13.06
CA ALA A 161 -0.36 6.48 13.43
C ALA A 161 0.47 5.41 12.73
N TRP A 162 0.69 5.55 11.42
CA TRP A 162 1.52 4.63 10.64
C TRP A 162 2.96 4.60 11.15
N LYS A 163 3.56 5.77 11.41
CA LYS A 163 4.92 5.86 11.93
C LYS A 163 5.04 5.15 13.28
N LYS A 164 4.12 5.43 14.20
CA LYS A 164 4.08 4.77 15.51
C LYS A 164 3.95 3.25 15.36
N ALA A 165 3.01 2.78 14.55
CA ALA A 165 2.81 1.35 14.32
C ALA A 165 4.06 0.67 13.74
N LYS A 166 4.77 1.35 12.84
CA LYS A 166 6.05 0.86 12.29
C LYS A 166 7.14 0.78 13.35
N ASP A 167 7.32 1.84 14.14
CA ASP A 167 8.33 1.89 15.21
C ASP A 167 8.05 0.80 16.28
N ASP A 168 6.78 0.61 16.65
CA ASP A 168 6.33 -0.44 17.57
C ASP A 168 6.59 -1.85 16.99
N HIS A 169 6.31 -2.04 15.70
CA HIS A 169 6.55 -3.30 14.99
C HIS A 169 8.05 -3.66 14.93
N GLU A 170 8.91 -2.68 14.63
CA GLU A 170 10.37 -2.86 14.64
C GLU A 170 10.88 -3.22 16.03
N THR A 171 10.45 -2.49 17.06
CA THR A 171 10.82 -2.75 18.45
C THR A 171 10.40 -4.16 18.91
N ARG A 172 9.20 -4.62 18.52
CA ARG A 172 8.73 -5.96 18.87
C ARG A 172 9.55 -7.04 18.16
N ARG A 173 9.84 -6.85 16.88
CA ARG A 173 10.68 -7.76 16.09
C ARG A 173 12.05 -7.94 16.71
N GLU A 174 12.67 -6.85 17.15
CA GLU A 174 13.97 -6.87 17.83
C GLU A 174 13.91 -7.71 19.12
N LYS A 175 12.90 -7.49 19.98
CA LYS A 175 12.73 -8.25 21.24
C LYS A 175 12.55 -9.75 21.02
N ILE A 176 11.72 -10.14 20.05
CA ILE A 176 11.51 -11.55 19.73
C ILE A 176 12.78 -12.14 19.15
N GLY A 177 13.46 -11.42 18.26
CA GLY A 177 14.69 -11.90 17.66
C GLY A 177 15.83 -12.03 18.65
N GLU A 178 15.92 -11.15 19.65
CA GLU A 178 16.86 -11.29 20.76
C GLU A 178 16.56 -12.50 21.63
N THR A 179 15.27 -12.75 21.94
CA THR A 179 14.85 -13.92 22.71
C THR A 179 15.17 -15.22 21.98
N ALA A 180 14.82 -15.30 20.69
CA ALA A 180 15.11 -16.44 19.83
C ALA A 180 16.63 -16.66 19.69
N PHE A 181 17.39 -15.58 19.51
CA PHE A 181 18.85 -15.64 19.41
C PHE A 181 19.49 -16.21 20.69
N ASN A 182 19.06 -15.74 21.87
CA ASN A 182 19.57 -16.23 23.14
C ASN A 182 19.28 -17.73 23.32
N HIS A 183 18.04 -18.14 23.06
CA HIS A 183 17.65 -19.56 23.12
C HIS A 183 18.48 -20.44 22.18
N LEU A 184 18.55 -20.07 20.90
CA LEU A 184 19.27 -20.85 19.89
C LEU A 184 20.78 -20.85 20.11
N SER A 185 21.34 -19.77 20.66
CA SER A 185 22.75 -19.71 21.05
C SER A 185 23.05 -20.64 22.23
N GLU A 186 22.17 -20.69 23.23
CA GLU A 186 22.31 -21.63 24.35
C GLU A 186 22.25 -23.08 23.85
N GLU A 187 21.26 -23.42 23.01
CA GLU A 187 21.15 -24.76 22.42
C GLU A 187 22.37 -25.12 21.56
N ALA A 188 22.85 -24.19 20.72
CA ALA A 188 24.05 -24.42 19.91
C ALA A 188 25.30 -24.69 20.78
N ASN A 189 25.46 -23.99 21.91
CA ASN A 189 26.55 -24.24 22.85
C ASN A 189 26.41 -25.58 23.57
N LYS A 190 25.20 -25.99 23.95
CA LYS A 190 24.94 -27.34 24.51
C LYS A 190 25.33 -28.43 23.51
N ILE A 191 24.93 -28.28 22.25
CA ILE A 191 25.29 -29.20 21.16
C ILE A 191 26.81 -29.28 20.98
N LEU A 192 27.52 -28.14 21.06
CA LEU A 192 28.97 -28.13 21.00
C LEU A 192 29.62 -28.90 22.17
N ALA A 193 29.07 -28.79 23.38
CA ALA A 193 29.52 -29.56 24.54
C ALA A 193 29.29 -31.07 24.32
N ILE A 194 28.09 -31.48 23.88
CA ILE A 194 27.77 -32.88 23.54
C ILE A 194 28.72 -33.41 22.45
N ALA A 195 28.97 -32.62 21.40
CA ALA A 195 29.90 -32.98 20.34
C ALA A 195 31.32 -33.22 20.88
N THR A 196 31.74 -32.44 21.88
CA THR A 196 33.09 -32.48 22.44
C THR A 196 33.27 -33.59 23.47
N GLU A 197 32.29 -33.80 24.34
CA GLU A 197 32.43 -34.61 25.55
C GLU A 197 31.65 -35.93 25.45
N GLU A 198 30.47 -35.92 24.84
CA GLU A 198 29.52 -37.02 24.86
C GLU A 198 29.45 -37.79 23.52
N ASN A 199 28.26 -38.21 23.10
CA ASN A 199 28.02 -38.96 21.87
C ASN A 199 27.92 -38.03 20.65
N PRO A 200 28.87 -38.11 19.69
CA PRO A 200 28.88 -37.23 18.52
C PRO A 200 27.68 -37.45 17.57
N HIS A 201 27.03 -38.62 17.60
CA HIS A 201 25.83 -38.87 16.78
C HIS A 201 24.62 -38.08 17.25
N ASP A 202 24.46 -37.95 18.57
CA ASP A 202 23.35 -37.21 19.17
C ASP A 202 23.53 -35.72 18.86
N ALA A 203 24.76 -35.20 18.91
CA ALA A 203 25.08 -33.84 18.47
C ALA A 203 24.66 -33.59 17.01
N ILE A 204 24.98 -34.49 16.06
CA ILE A 204 24.59 -34.34 14.65
C ILE A 204 23.07 -34.30 14.49
N LYS A 205 22.33 -35.14 15.23
CA LYS A 205 20.86 -35.13 15.21
C LYS A 205 20.32 -33.79 15.71
N MET A 206 20.80 -33.31 16.86
CA MET A 206 20.37 -32.04 17.44
C MET A 206 20.72 -30.83 16.54
N ILE A 207 21.85 -30.85 15.83
CA ILE A 207 22.18 -29.82 14.83
C ILE A 207 21.08 -29.68 13.77
N ARG A 208 20.48 -30.78 13.31
CA ARG A 208 19.40 -30.75 12.30
C ARG A 208 18.11 -30.15 12.87
N GLU A 209 17.78 -30.48 14.12
CA GLU A 209 16.62 -29.96 14.83
C GLU A 209 16.75 -28.43 15.00
N VAL A 210 17.86 -27.95 15.55
CA VAL A 210 18.12 -26.51 15.72
C VAL A 210 18.20 -25.77 14.38
N ARG A 211 18.77 -26.37 13.32
CA ARG A 211 18.75 -25.76 11.97
C ARG A 211 17.34 -25.57 11.42
N THR A 212 16.41 -26.46 11.75
CA THR A 212 15.01 -26.33 11.36
C THR A 212 14.33 -25.21 12.16
N GLU A 213 14.65 -25.10 13.44
CA GLU A 213 14.15 -24.02 14.30
C GLU A 213 14.68 -22.65 13.88
N ILE A 214 15.97 -22.54 13.51
CA ILE A 214 16.58 -21.32 12.98
C ILE A 214 15.83 -20.82 11.74
N LYS A 215 15.40 -21.71 10.85
CA LYS A 215 14.64 -21.33 9.63
C LYS A 215 13.28 -20.69 9.95
N ASN A 216 12.69 -21.05 11.09
CA ASN A 216 11.38 -20.55 11.52
C ASN A 216 11.47 -19.37 12.48
N SER A 217 12.68 -19.06 12.96
CA SER A 217 12.95 -18.02 13.94
C SER A 217 13.23 -16.66 13.32
N ILE A 218 12.88 -15.61 14.04
CA ILE A 218 13.18 -14.23 13.65
C ILE A 218 14.62 -13.93 14.07
N LEU A 219 15.56 -13.92 13.12
CA LEU A 219 16.95 -13.59 13.42
C LEU A 219 17.46 -12.52 12.45
N THR A 220 18.29 -11.62 12.97
CA THR A 220 19.12 -10.77 12.11
C THR A 220 20.18 -11.61 11.41
N ARG A 221 20.68 -11.13 10.28
CA ARG A 221 21.75 -11.80 9.52
C ARG A 221 23.00 -12.08 10.38
N LYS A 222 23.32 -11.17 11.30
CA LYS A 222 24.43 -11.33 12.25
C LYS A 222 24.16 -12.46 13.24
N GLN A 223 23.00 -12.42 13.92
CA GLN A 223 22.58 -13.45 14.87
C GLN A 223 22.54 -14.85 14.23
N TYR A 224 21.98 -14.96 13.01
CA TYR A 224 21.99 -16.21 12.25
C TYR A 224 23.42 -16.73 12.04
N LYS A 225 24.33 -15.85 11.62
CA LYS A 225 25.73 -16.21 11.36
C LYS A 225 26.42 -16.70 12.64
N ASP A 226 26.22 -16.01 13.75
CA ASP A 226 26.84 -16.34 15.03
C ASP A 226 26.39 -17.74 15.51
N VAL A 227 25.10 -18.04 15.47
CA VAL A 227 24.58 -19.39 15.80
C VAL A 227 25.09 -20.44 14.81
N HIS A 228 25.11 -20.11 13.51
CA HIS A 228 25.58 -21.02 12.48
C HIS A 228 27.05 -21.40 12.64
N GLU A 229 27.92 -20.45 12.97
CA GLU A 229 29.35 -20.70 13.22
C GLU A 229 29.55 -21.67 14.40
N ILE A 230 28.76 -21.55 15.47
CA ILE A 230 28.80 -22.49 16.61
C ILE A 230 28.36 -23.89 16.19
N LEU A 231 27.22 -24.00 15.48
CA LEU A 231 26.71 -25.28 14.99
C LEU A 231 27.67 -25.95 13.99
N GLN A 232 28.32 -25.16 13.13
CA GLN A 232 29.33 -25.65 12.20
C GLN A 232 30.53 -26.22 12.96
N LYS A 233 31.06 -25.47 13.94
CA LYS A 233 32.14 -25.95 14.81
C LYS A 233 31.76 -27.24 15.54
N ALA A 234 30.54 -27.32 16.07
CA ALA A 234 30.04 -28.54 16.73
C ALA A 234 29.98 -29.73 15.76
N GLY A 235 29.52 -29.49 14.52
CA GLY A 235 29.51 -30.49 13.45
C GLY A 235 30.92 -30.99 13.10
N ASP A 236 31.87 -30.08 12.93
CA ASP A 236 33.27 -30.41 12.62
C ASP A 236 33.91 -31.27 13.74
N VAL A 237 33.68 -30.90 15.01
CA VAL A 237 34.16 -31.67 16.17
C VAL A 237 33.51 -33.06 16.22
N ALA A 238 32.20 -33.16 16.06
CA ALA A 238 31.48 -34.42 16.07
C ALA A 238 31.97 -35.36 14.96
N ILE A 239 32.11 -34.84 13.73
CA ILE A 239 32.63 -35.58 12.57
C ILE A 239 34.09 -36.00 12.81
N GLY A 240 34.92 -35.12 13.38
CA GLY A 240 36.30 -35.41 13.76
C GLY A 240 36.39 -36.60 14.71
N ARG A 241 35.63 -36.59 15.81
CA ARG A 241 35.61 -37.69 16.79
C ARG A 241 35.10 -39.01 16.20
N ILE A 242 34.12 -38.95 15.29
CA ILE A 242 33.66 -40.13 14.55
C ILE A 242 34.79 -40.69 13.65
N LYS A 243 35.57 -39.80 13.01
CA LYS A 243 36.72 -40.17 12.17
C LYS A 243 37.94 -40.62 12.98
N ASP A 244 38.16 -40.16 14.19
CA ASP A 244 39.35 -40.52 14.98
C ASP A 244 39.20 -41.87 15.69
N GLY A 245 38.06 -42.54 15.55
CA GLY A 245 37.91 -43.95 15.93
C GLY A 245 37.72 -44.18 17.43
N SER A 246 37.42 -43.15 18.23
CA SER A 246 37.00 -43.34 19.63
C SER A 246 35.67 -44.10 19.76
N PHE A 247 34.97 -44.36 18.65
CA PHE A 247 33.79 -45.22 18.50
C PHE A 247 33.97 -46.24 17.36
N ALA A 248 35.13 -46.92 17.31
CA ALA A 248 35.52 -47.85 16.25
C ALA A 248 34.52 -48.99 15.95
N THR A 249 33.61 -49.33 16.87
CA THR A 249 32.56 -50.35 16.66
C THR A 249 31.44 -49.89 15.73
N SER A 250 31.29 -48.59 15.48
CA SER A 250 30.22 -48.01 14.64
C SER A 250 30.67 -47.65 13.22
N ARG A 251 31.97 -47.68 12.92
CA ARG A 251 32.55 -47.24 11.63
C ARG A 251 32.09 -48.10 10.45
N GLY A 252 31.91 -49.39 10.67
CA GLY A 252 31.30 -50.31 9.70
C GLY A 252 29.81 -50.07 9.49
N ARG A 253 29.07 -49.65 10.54
CA ARG A 253 27.64 -49.35 10.47
C ARG A 253 27.35 -47.98 9.86
N ILE A 254 28.15 -46.95 10.14
CA ILE A 254 27.93 -45.59 9.62
C ILE A 254 28.34 -45.49 8.16
N ARG A 255 29.46 -46.14 7.76
CA ARG A 255 29.81 -46.22 6.33
C ARG A 255 28.74 -46.99 5.56
N SER A 256 28.24 -48.12 6.10
CA SER A 256 27.07 -48.82 5.55
C SER A 256 25.82 -47.95 5.50
N LEU A 257 25.47 -47.23 6.57
CA LEU A 257 24.27 -46.39 6.61
C LEU A 257 24.34 -45.20 5.66
N LEU A 258 25.51 -44.55 5.53
CA LEU A 258 25.71 -43.45 4.59
C LEU A 258 25.75 -43.95 3.13
N GLU A 259 26.37 -45.11 2.88
CA GLU A 259 26.32 -45.77 1.56
C GLU A 259 24.89 -46.24 1.23
N ASP A 260 24.15 -46.75 2.22
CA ASP A 260 22.76 -47.18 2.05
C ASP A 260 21.80 -46.00 1.86
N ASP A 261 21.99 -44.88 2.56
CA ASP A 261 21.17 -43.68 2.40
C ASP A 261 21.49 -42.96 1.08
N SER A 262 22.77 -42.85 0.71
CA SER A 262 23.18 -42.34 -0.62
C SER A 262 22.60 -43.22 -1.74
N LYS A 263 22.69 -44.55 -1.59
CA LYS A 263 22.08 -45.50 -2.54
C LYS A 263 20.56 -45.38 -2.58
N ARG A 264 19.88 -45.22 -1.45
CA ARG A 264 18.41 -45.00 -1.40
C ARG A 264 17.98 -43.69 -2.04
N LEU A 265 18.78 -42.62 -1.91
CA LEU A 265 18.51 -41.35 -2.56
C LEU A 265 18.75 -41.44 -4.07
N GLN A 266 19.82 -42.11 -4.49
CA GLN A 266 20.06 -42.42 -5.90
C GLN A 266 18.97 -43.32 -6.51
N ASP A 267 18.45 -44.30 -5.76
CA ASP A 267 17.34 -45.16 -6.21
C ASP A 267 16.03 -44.38 -6.36
N LYS A 268 15.85 -43.29 -5.59
CA LYS A 268 14.68 -42.40 -5.70
C LYS A 268 14.81 -41.37 -6.82
N LEU A 269 16.03 -41.03 -7.25
CA LEU A 269 16.29 -40.03 -8.28
C LEU A 269 15.55 -40.32 -9.61
N PRO A 270 15.54 -41.56 -10.15
CA PRO A 270 14.75 -41.88 -11.35
C PRO A 270 13.26 -41.61 -11.17
N LYS A 271 12.69 -41.92 -10.00
CA LYS A 271 11.28 -41.69 -9.71
C LYS A 271 10.95 -40.20 -9.65
N ILE A 272 11.82 -39.38 -9.06
CA ILE A 272 11.65 -37.93 -8.98
C ILE A 272 11.78 -37.30 -10.36
N LYS A 273 12.78 -37.70 -11.17
CA LYS A 273 12.93 -37.26 -12.57
C LYS A 273 11.72 -37.65 -13.42
N PHE A 274 11.16 -38.83 -13.22
CA PHE A 274 9.93 -39.26 -13.89
C PHE A 274 8.71 -38.41 -13.52
N MET A 275 8.53 -38.08 -12.24
CA MET A 275 7.45 -37.18 -11.80
C MET A 275 7.64 -35.77 -12.35
N LEU A 276 8.88 -35.27 -12.41
CA LEU A 276 9.20 -33.98 -13.02
C LEU A 276 8.79 -33.96 -14.49
N GLY A 277 9.18 -34.97 -15.28
CA GLY A 277 8.80 -35.05 -16.69
C GLY A 277 7.28 -35.06 -16.89
N LYS A 278 6.53 -35.80 -16.06
CA LYS A 278 5.05 -35.77 -16.11
C LYS A 278 4.44 -34.40 -15.83
N LYS A 279 5.05 -33.62 -14.94
CA LYS A 279 4.58 -32.27 -14.60
C LYS A 279 4.95 -31.25 -15.68
N GLU A 280 6.12 -31.39 -16.29
CA GLU A 280 6.50 -30.59 -17.47
C GLU A 280 5.56 -30.88 -18.65
N GLU A 281 5.23 -32.16 -18.92
CA GLU A 281 4.21 -32.52 -19.93
C GLU A 281 2.80 -31.98 -19.60
N GLU A 282 2.46 -31.84 -18.31
CA GLU A 282 1.19 -31.24 -17.88
C GLU A 282 1.19 -29.72 -18.14
N LEU A 283 2.31 -29.03 -17.91
CA LEU A 283 2.46 -27.60 -18.26
C LEU A 283 2.31 -27.38 -19.76
N ASP A 284 3.04 -28.14 -20.58
CA ASP A 284 2.97 -28.00 -22.04
C ASP A 284 1.53 -28.16 -22.55
N LYS A 285 0.75 -29.09 -21.98
CA LYS A 285 -0.66 -29.28 -22.35
C LYS A 285 -1.52 -28.10 -21.96
N LEU A 286 -1.35 -27.56 -20.76
CA LEU A 286 -2.12 -26.41 -20.29
C LEU A 286 -1.81 -25.14 -21.10
N GLU A 287 -0.53 -24.92 -21.44
CA GLU A 287 -0.11 -23.80 -22.30
C GLU A 287 -0.73 -23.92 -23.70
N ASN A 288 -0.66 -25.10 -24.32
CA ASN A 288 -1.30 -25.34 -25.63
C ASN A 288 -2.83 -25.16 -25.59
N GLU A 289 -3.48 -25.50 -24.47
CA GLU A 289 -4.92 -25.27 -24.27
C GLU A 289 -5.24 -23.77 -24.16
N ILE A 290 -4.42 -22.99 -23.46
CA ILE A 290 -4.58 -21.52 -23.37
C ILE A 290 -4.39 -20.89 -24.75
N ASP A 291 -3.31 -21.23 -25.46
CA ASP A 291 -3.05 -20.71 -26.81
C ASP A 291 -4.22 -20.97 -27.76
N TYR A 292 -4.83 -22.16 -27.69
CA TYR A 292 -6.02 -22.51 -28.46
C TYR A 292 -7.25 -21.66 -28.06
N LEU A 293 -7.45 -21.40 -26.77
CA LEU A 293 -8.55 -20.58 -26.28
C LEU A 293 -8.38 -19.10 -26.66
N ASP A 294 -7.15 -18.58 -26.62
CA ASP A 294 -6.81 -17.24 -27.07
C ASP A 294 -7.04 -17.07 -28.58
N GLU A 295 -6.59 -18.04 -29.40
CA GLU A 295 -6.87 -18.07 -30.84
C GLU A 295 -8.39 -18.11 -31.11
N LEU A 296 -9.15 -18.81 -30.26
CA LEU A 296 -10.60 -18.89 -30.38
C LEU A 296 -11.30 -17.57 -30.02
N ILE A 297 -10.75 -16.80 -29.07
CA ILE A 297 -11.20 -15.42 -28.78
C ILE A 297 -10.86 -14.50 -29.95
N GLU A 298 -9.63 -14.55 -30.48
CA GLU A 298 -9.16 -13.67 -31.56
C GLU A 298 -9.98 -13.84 -32.85
N ASN A 299 -10.35 -15.08 -33.16
CA ASN A 299 -11.15 -15.41 -34.35
C ASN A 299 -12.67 -15.28 -34.15
N TYR A 300 -13.14 -14.87 -32.97
CA TYR A 300 -14.57 -14.75 -32.69
C TYR A 300 -15.15 -13.42 -33.21
N GLU A 301 -15.89 -13.48 -34.33
CA GLU A 301 -16.54 -12.31 -34.94
C GLU A 301 -17.91 -11.94 -34.30
N GLY A 302 -18.36 -12.69 -33.30
CA GLY A 302 -19.66 -12.47 -32.66
C GLY A 302 -19.64 -11.32 -31.65
N SER A 303 -20.77 -10.63 -31.49
CA SER A 303 -20.94 -9.56 -30.48
C SER A 303 -21.36 -10.07 -29.10
N ASP A 304 -21.38 -11.39 -28.88
CA ASP A 304 -21.80 -11.98 -27.62
C ASP A 304 -20.66 -11.98 -26.59
N ASN A 305 -20.61 -10.90 -25.81
CA ASN A 305 -19.67 -10.75 -24.70
C ASN A 305 -19.80 -11.88 -23.66
N ALA A 306 -20.94 -12.56 -23.54
CA ALA A 306 -21.12 -13.63 -22.56
C ALA A 306 -20.35 -14.90 -22.94
N TYR A 307 -20.08 -15.13 -24.23
CA TYR A 307 -19.26 -16.24 -24.69
C TYR A 307 -17.77 -15.99 -24.45
N ILE A 308 -17.28 -14.80 -24.79
CA ILE A 308 -15.89 -14.37 -24.54
C ILE A 308 -15.57 -14.45 -23.05
N SER A 309 -16.42 -13.90 -22.18
CA SER A 309 -16.17 -13.97 -20.73
C SER A 309 -16.18 -15.38 -20.15
N LYS A 310 -16.85 -16.35 -20.78
CA LYS A 310 -16.73 -17.77 -20.36
C LYS A 310 -15.36 -18.33 -20.72
N ILE A 311 -14.84 -18.01 -21.91
CA ILE A 311 -13.52 -18.46 -22.35
C ILE A 311 -12.43 -17.81 -21.49
N GLU A 312 -12.53 -16.50 -21.22
CA GLU A 312 -11.61 -15.79 -20.31
C GLU A 312 -11.60 -16.41 -18.91
N ASN A 313 -12.77 -16.81 -18.37
CA ASN A 313 -12.82 -17.53 -17.09
C ASN A 313 -12.13 -18.90 -17.17
N TYR A 314 -12.30 -19.65 -18.27
CA TYR A 314 -11.59 -20.91 -18.46
C TYR A 314 -10.07 -20.72 -18.58
N ILE A 315 -9.62 -19.67 -19.26
CA ILE A 315 -8.20 -19.30 -19.32
C ILE A 315 -7.69 -19.03 -17.90
N GLY A 316 -8.41 -18.23 -17.10
CA GLY A 316 -8.04 -17.97 -15.71
C GLY A 316 -7.93 -19.24 -14.85
N GLU A 317 -8.85 -20.20 -14.97
CA GLU A 317 -8.76 -21.49 -14.27
C GLU A 317 -7.52 -22.29 -14.69
N LYS A 318 -7.10 -22.20 -15.96
CA LYS A 318 -5.93 -22.88 -16.49
C LYS A 318 -4.63 -22.20 -16.05
N GLU A 319 -4.59 -20.87 -16.01
CA GLU A 319 -3.47 -20.08 -15.49
C GLU A 319 -3.23 -20.40 -14.00
N GLU A 320 -4.29 -20.44 -13.18
CA GLU A 320 -4.19 -20.86 -11.77
C GLU A 320 -3.59 -22.27 -11.62
N LYS A 321 -4.00 -23.20 -12.50
CA LYS A 321 -3.46 -24.55 -12.51
C LYS A 321 -2.01 -24.60 -12.97
N ILE A 322 -1.61 -23.77 -13.94
CA ILE A 322 -0.20 -23.62 -14.36
C ILE A 322 0.64 -23.17 -13.16
N GLU A 323 0.19 -22.20 -12.37
CA GLU A 323 0.92 -21.76 -11.17
C GLU A 323 1.14 -22.88 -10.15
N GLU A 324 0.12 -23.71 -9.90
CA GLU A 324 0.21 -24.88 -9.02
C GLU A 324 1.25 -25.89 -9.55
N VAL A 325 1.14 -26.26 -10.82
CA VAL A 325 2.05 -27.23 -11.44
C VAL A 325 3.49 -26.69 -11.52
N PHE A 326 3.66 -25.39 -11.79
CA PHE A 326 4.97 -24.75 -11.83
C PHE A 326 5.66 -24.79 -10.46
N LYS A 327 4.90 -24.63 -9.37
CA LYS A 327 5.41 -24.79 -8.01
C LYS A 327 5.88 -26.23 -7.76
N ASP A 328 5.11 -27.23 -8.17
CA ASP A 328 5.51 -28.64 -8.08
C ASP A 328 6.82 -28.92 -8.86
N VAL A 329 6.93 -28.40 -10.09
CA VAL A 329 8.14 -28.50 -10.92
C VAL A 329 9.36 -27.89 -10.22
N LYS A 330 9.19 -26.70 -9.63
CA LYS A 330 10.26 -26.02 -8.89
C LYS A 330 10.71 -26.84 -7.67
N ASP A 331 9.77 -27.38 -6.90
CA ASP A 331 10.07 -28.20 -5.72
C ASP A 331 10.76 -29.53 -6.10
N LEU A 332 10.34 -30.15 -7.21
CA LEU A 332 10.99 -31.36 -7.74
C LEU A 332 12.41 -31.08 -8.26
N LYS A 333 12.62 -29.96 -8.97
CA LYS A 333 13.95 -29.52 -9.42
C LYS A 333 14.89 -29.24 -8.23
N ALA A 334 14.37 -28.62 -7.16
CA ALA A 334 15.14 -28.40 -5.94
C ALA A 334 15.55 -29.72 -5.26
N LYS A 335 14.64 -30.70 -5.18
CA LYS A 335 14.94 -32.04 -4.64
C LYS A 335 15.96 -32.82 -5.47
N ILE A 336 15.89 -32.72 -6.80
CA ILE A 336 16.90 -33.35 -7.68
C ILE A 336 18.27 -32.73 -7.41
N LYS A 337 18.33 -31.39 -7.36
CA LYS A 337 19.57 -30.67 -7.08
C LYS A 337 20.16 -31.05 -5.71
N GLU A 338 19.33 -31.14 -4.67
CA GLU A 338 19.75 -31.58 -3.34
C GLU A 338 20.35 -32.99 -3.36
N ILE A 339 19.75 -33.93 -4.10
CA ILE A 339 20.25 -35.30 -4.23
C ILE A 339 21.52 -35.39 -5.10
N GLU A 340 21.66 -34.53 -6.11
CA GLU A 340 22.84 -34.51 -7.00
C GLU A 340 24.05 -33.78 -6.39
N GLU A 341 23.84 -32.91 -5.41
CA GLU A 341 24.88 -32.14 -4.70
C GLU A 341 25.34 -32.80 -3.37
N GLU A 342 24.60 -33.79 -2.85
CA GLU A 342 25.00 -34.69 -1.75
C GLU A 342 25.90 -35.84 -2.22
#